data_AF-A0A4U1D6D0-F1
#
_entry.id   AF-A0A4U1D6D0-F1
#
_cell.length_a   1.000
_cell.length_b   1.000
_cell.length_c   1.000
_cell.angle_alpha   90.00
_cell.angle_beta   90.00
_cell.angle_gamma   90.00
#
_symmetry.space_group_name_H-M   'P 1'
#
loop_
_entity.id
_entity.type
_entity.pdbx_description
1 polymer ?
#
loop_
_entity_poly.entity_id
_entity_poly.type
_entity_poly.pdbx_seq_one_letter_code
_entity_poly.pdbx_strand_id
1 'polypeptide(L)'
;MKQVKELFTESKKVIEEYKSKVEELDQQERELQADLETIQQELTDNLLEQETATISEVVYLKIRKREIVSRSEVINVLLEELNEERTALKLQYTPILKDVLVQDRKALNEYNATEIVEKYRYMMLSEIAEMGKAVNSQFHSIAPDVMEIFDDKTVKERYPNIYHAFNQEQYKPSLQWANDTVVTKNDIFLANGGRLPQGLKQPKDVK
;
A
#
# COMPACT_ATOMS: atom_id res chain seq x y z
N MET A 1 2.66 5.83 -16.41
CA MET A 1 2.39 5.27 -15.07
C MET A 1 1.03 4.57 -15.12
N LYS A 2 0.91 3.33 -14.65
CA LYS A 2 -0.42 2.72 -14.43
C LYS A 2 -1.12 3.53 -13.33
N GLN A 3 -2.32 4.03 -13.59
CA GLN A 3 -3.15 4.69 -12.59
C GLN A 3 -3.55 3.64 -11.55
N VAL A 4 -3.27 3.91 -10.28
CA VAL A 4 -3.62 3.02 -9.17
C VAL A 4 -5.12 3.20 -8.93
N LYS A 5 -5.90 2.12 -9.10
CA LYS A 5 -7.30 2.05 -8.69
C LYS A 5 -7.43 2.38 -7.21
N GLU A 6 -8.51 3.06 -6.86
CA GLU A 6 -8.77 3.42 -5.48
C GLU A 6 -9.02 2.15 -4.65
N LEU A 7 -8.31 2.02 -3.54
CA LEU A 7 -8.50 0.95 -2.56
C LEU A 7 -9.44 1.44 -1.44
N PHE A 8 -10.11 0.48 -0.80
CA PHE A 8 -10.98 0.72 0.36
C PHE A 8 -12.28 1.47 0.06
N THR A 9 -12.75 1.46 -1.18
CA THR A 9 -13.98 2.17 -1.58
C THR A 9 -15.20 1.70 -0.79
N GLU A 10 -15.36 0.40 -0.57
CA GLU A 10 -16.50 -0.11 0.19
C GLU A 10 -16.33 0.10 1.69
N SER A 11 -15.12 -0.09 2.22
CA SER A 11 -14.82 0.22 3.62
C SER A 11 -15.08 1.69 3.98
N LYS A 12 -14.77 2.64 3.08
CA LYS A 12 -15.03 4.07 3.29
C LYS A 12 -16.51 4.36 3.49
N LYS A 13 -17.38 3.77 2.67
CA LYS A 13 -18.84 3.94 2.80
C LYS A 13 -19.36 3.45 4.16
N VAL A 14 -18.91 2.28 4.59
CA VAL A 14 -19.29 1.71 5.90
C VAL A 14 -18.79 2.60 7.05
N ILE A 15 -17.58 3.16 6.94
CA ILE A 15 -17.04 4.09 7.93
C ILE A 15 -17.84 5.39 7.97
N GLU A 16 -18.26 5.93 6.83
CA GLU A 16 -19.10 7.14 6.77
C GLU A 16 -20.45 6.91 7.47
N GLU A 17 -21.10 5.77 7.22
CA GLU A 17 -22.35 5.43 7.89
C GLU A 17 -22.16 5.26 9.41
N TYR A 18 -21.09 4.58 9.84
CA TYR A 18 -20.74 4.46 11.25
C TYR A 18 -20.53 5.83 11.91
N LYS A 19 -19.80 6.74 11.24
CA LYS A 19 -19.53 8.09 11.76
C LYS A 19 -20.81 8.91 11.91
N SER A 20 -21.74 8.81 10.96
CA SER A 20 -23.03 9.49 11.06
C SER A 20 -23.80 9.08 12.32
N LYS A 21 -23.81 7.79 12.65
CA LYS A 21 -24.47 7.29 13.88
C LYS A 21 -23.73 7.67 15.15
N VAL A 22 -22.40 7.72 15.10
CA VAL A 22 -21.60 8.21 16.24
C VAL A 22 -21.89 9.68 16.53
N GLU A 23 -22.11 10.51 15.50
CA GLU A 23 -22.41 11.93 15.65
C GLU A 23 -23.75 12.18 16.37
N GLU A 24 -24.75 11.32 16.15
CA GLU A 24 -26.02 11.36 16.90
C GLU A 24 -25.79 11.10 18.40
N LEU A 25 -24.97 10.11 18.75
CA LEU A 25 -24.61 9.80 20.14
C LEU A 25 -23.75 10.91 20.77
N ASP A 26 -22.83 11.50 20.00
CA ASP A 26 -22.02 12.65 20.44
C ASP A 26 -22.90 13.86 20.76
N GLN A 27 -23.98 14.08 20.00
CA GLN A 27 -24.91 15.16 20.26
C GLN A 27 -25.70 14.94 21.56
N GLN A 28 -26.22 13.72 21.76
CA GLN A 28 -26.94 13.37 22.98
C GLN A 28 -26.06 13.48 24.23
N GLU A 29 -24.81 13.03 24.14
CA GLU A 29 -23.85 13.16 25.24
C GLU A 29 -23.59 14.62 25.60
N ARG A 30 -23.43 15.50 24.60
CA ARG A 30 -23.24 16.95 24.83
C ARG A 30 -24.44 17.58 25.52
N GLU A 31 -25.66 17.22 25.12
CA GLU A 31 -26.89 17.73 25.74
C GLU A 31 -26.99 17.30 27.21
N LEU A 32 -26.74 16.02 27.50
CA LEU A 32 -26.75 15.49 28.87
C LEU A 32 -25.65 16.11 29.76
N GLN A 33 -24.46 16.35 29.21
CA GLN A 33 -23.38 17.04 29.94
C GLN A 33 -23.75 18.49 30.27
N ALA A 34 -24.34 19.22 29.33
CA ALA A 34 -24.81 20.59 29.57
C ALA A 34 -25.93 20.64 30.63
N ASP A 35 -26.84 19.65 30.62
CA ASP A 35 -27.88 19.52 31.65
C ASP A 35 -27.28 19.22 33.03
N LEU A 36 -26.23 18.38 33.11
CA LEU A 36 -25.51 18.14 34.36
C LEU A 36 -24.84 19.41 34.91
N GLU A 37 -24.19 20.20 34.06
CA GLU A 37 -23.60 21.49 34.46
C GLU A 37 -24.67 22.43 35.03
N THR A 38 -25.83 22.49 34.38
CA THR A 38 -26.98 23.27 34.86
C THR A 38 -27.46 22.77 36.21
N ILE A 39 -27.59 21.46 36.40
CA ILE A 39 -28.00 20.84 37.67
C ILE A 39 -26.98 21.09 38.78
N GLN A 40 -25.68 21.09 38.47
CA GLN A 40 -24.64 21.43 39.45
C GLN A 40 -24.74 22.89 39.91
N GLN A 41 -25.06 23.80 38.99
CA GLN A 41 -25.33 25.20 39.34
C GLN A 41 -26.59 25.31 40.21
N GLU A 42 -27.70 24.67 39.82
CA GLU A 42 -28.94 24.64 40.62
C GLU A 42 -28.70 24.09 42.05
N LEU A 43 -27.87 23.05 42.18
CA LEU A 43 -27.51 22.47 43.47
C LEU A 43 -26.71 23.46 44.32
N THR A 44 -25.76 24.17 43.71
CA THR A 44 -24.92 25.17 44.38
C THR A 44 -25.77 26.33 44.89
N ASP A 45 -26.65 26.86 44.04
CA ASP A 45 -27.56 27.94 44.40
C ASP A 45 -28.50 27.51 45.53
N ASN A 46 -29.05 26.29 45.46
CA ASN A 46 -29.89 25.74 46.53
C ASN A 46 -29.15 25.60 47.87
N LEU A 47 -27.86 25.26 47.86
CA LEU A 47 -27.05 25.18 49.07
C LEU A 47 -26.80 26.57 49.67
N LEU A 48 -26.51 27.57 48.84
CA LEU A 48 -26.31 28.95 49.27
C LEU A 48 -27.61 29.55 49.85
N GLU A 49 -28.76 29.29 49.23
CA GLU A 49 -30.07 29.70 49.75
C GLU A 49 -30.34 29.14 51.15
N GLN A 50 -29.89 27.91 51.45
CA GLN A 50 -30.07 27.30 52.76
C GLN A 50 -29.29 28.01 53.89
N GLU A 51 -28.20 28.72 53.59
CA GLU A 51 -27.36 29.36 54.61
C GLU A 51 -28.05 30.54 55.29
N THR A 52 -29.01 31.17 54.62
CA THR A 52 -29.72 32.37 55.11
C THR A 52 -31.21 32.16 55.32
N ALA A 53 -31.72 30.96 55.03
CA ALA A 53 -33.13 30.61 55.08
C ALA A 53 -33.67 30.38 56.50
N THR A 54 -34.95 30.67 56.68
CA THR A 54 -35.71 30.28 57.88
C THR A 54 -35.95 28.76 57.93
N ILE A 55 -36.28 28.22 59.10
CA ILE A 55 -36.52 26.77 59.29
C ILE A 55 -37.59 26.23 58.32
N SER A 56 -38.66 26.97 58.08
CA SER A 56 -39.72 26.59 57.15
C SER A 56 -39.21 26.52 55.71
N GLU A 57 -38.41 27.50 55.27
CA GLU A 57 -37.80 27.55 53.95
C GLU A 57 -36.77 26.42 53.75
N VAL A 58 -36.00 26.08 54.79
CA VAL A 58 -35.05 24.96 54.76
C VAL A 58 -35.74 23.63 54.45
N VAL A 59 -36.97 23.39 54.92
CA VAL A 59 -37.72 22.17 54.57
C VAL A 59 -37.99 22.12 53.07
N TYR A 60 -38.46 23.23 52.47
CA TYR A 60 -38.69 23.31 51.02
C TYR A 60 -37.38 23.13 50.23
N LEU A 61 -36.30 23.79 50.65
CA LEU A 61 -34.99 23.69 49.99
C LEU A 61 -34.43 22.27 50.04
N LYS A 62 -34.64 21.52 51.14
CA LYS A 62 -34.26 20.11 51.24
C LYS A 62 -35.07 19.21 50.30
N ILE A 63 -36.34 19.51 50.05
CA ILE A 63 -37.16 18.77 49.06
C ILE A 63 -36.61 19.04 47.66
N ARG A 64 -36.42 20.31 47.30
CA ARG A 64 -35.84 20.72 46.00
C ARG A 64 -34.46 20.09 45.77
N LYS A 65 -33.60 20.05 46.80
CA LYS A 65 -32.30 19.38 46.73
C LYS A 65 -32.43 17.90 46.33
N ARG A 66 -33.41 17.17 46.88
CA ARG A 66 -33.62 15.76 46.52
C ARG A 66 -34.03 15.61 45.07
N GLU A 67 -34.88 16.50 44.55
CA GLU A 67 -35.27 16.51 43.14
C GLU A 67 -34.07 16.79 42.22
N ILE A 68 -33.24 17.78 42.56
CA ILE A 68 -32.01 18.10 41.83
C ILE A 68 -31.05 16.90 41.79
N VAL A 69 -30.82 16.25 42.94
CA VAL A 69 -29.96 15.06 43.03
C VAL A 69 -30.53 13.91 42.19
N SER A 70 -31.83 13.65 42.28
CA SER A 70 -32.48 12.59 41.49
C SER A 70 -32.37 12.84 40.00
N ARG A 71 -32.50 14.09 39.52
CA ARG A 71 -32.25 14.44 38.12
C ARG A 71 -30.80 14.15 37.70
N SER A 72 -29.82 14.49 38.53
CA SER A 72 -28.41 14.18 38.25
C SER A 72 -28.16 12.68 38.14
N GLU A 73 -28.74 11.87 39.04
CA GLU A 73 -28.62 10.41 39.01
C GLU A 73 -29.19 9.84 37.71
N VAL A 74 -30.36 10.30 37.26
CA VAL A 74 -30.96 9.87 35.99
C VAL A 74 -30.05 10.20 34.81
N ILE A 75 -29.48 11.41 34.75
CA ILE A 75 -28.58 11.78 33.64
C ILE A 75 -27.30 10.92 33.65
N ASN A 76 -26.73 10.65 34.82
CA ASN A 76 -25.55 9.78 34.90
C ASN A 76 -25.86 8.37 34.36
N VAL A 77 -27.03 7.82 34.66
CA VAL A 77 -27.48 6.54 34.09
C VAL A 77 -27.60 6.64 32.56
N LEU A 78 -28.21 7.69 32.03
CA LEU A 78 -28.33 7.90 30.57
C LEU A 78 -26.96 8.02 29.89
N LEU A 79 -25.98 8.65 30.53
CA LEU A 79 -24.60 8.72 30.03
C LEU A 79 -23.92 7.35 30.01
N GLU A 80 -24.17 6.50 31.01
CA GLU A 80 -23.69 5.12 31.02
C GLU A 80 -24.34 4.30 29.89
N GLU A 81 -25.66 4.42 29.72
CA GLU A 81 -26.41 3.78 28.62
C GLU A 81 -25.86 4.20 27.25
N LEU A 82 -25.58 5.49 27.02
CA LEU A 82 -24.95 5.96 25.78
C LEU A 82 -23.58 5.31 25.52
N ASN A 83 -22.77 5.11 26.57
CA ASN A 83 -21.49 4.44 26.41
C ASN A 83 -21.64 2.95 26.05
N GLU A 84 -22.65 2.29 26.59
CA GLU A 84 -23.03 0.94 26.19
C GLU A 84 -23.52 0.89 24.74
N GLU A 85 -24.37 1.84 24.32
CA GLU A 85 -24.84 1.97 22.94
C GLU A 85 -23.70 2.19 21.95
N ARG A 86 -22.71 3.05 22.29
CA ARG A 86 -21.49 3.21 21.48
C ARG A 86 -20.73 1.90 21.32
N THR A 87 -20.67 1.10 22.37
CA THR A 87 -20.01 -0.20 22.34
C THR A 87 -20.79 -1.19 21.48
N ALA A 88 -22.12 -1.22 21.60
CA ALA A 88 -23.01 -2.02 20.77
C ALA A 88 -22.90 -1.65 19.29
N LEU A 89 -22.81 -0.35 18.98
CA LEU A 89 -22.62 0.15 17.61
C LEU A 89 -21.29 -0.35 17.02
N LYS A 90 -20.19 -0.28 17.77
CA LYS A 90 -18.89 -0.83 17.33
C LYS A 90 -18.99 -2.34 17.06
N LEU A 91 -19.64 -3.07 17.95
CA LEU A 91 -19.84 -4.51 17.79
C LEU A 91 -20.69 -4.85 16.56
N GLN A 92 -21.72 -4.05 16.26
CA GLN A 92 -22.55 -4.20 15.06
C GLN A 92 -21.77 -3.97 13.77
N TYR A 93 -20.93 -2.93 13.72
CA TYR A 93 -20.17 -2.58 12.51
C TYR A 93 -18.91 -3.43 12.30
N THR A 94 -18.36 -4.03 13.36
CA THR A 94 -17.16 -4.88 13.27
C THR A 94 -17.26 -6.01 12.23
N PRO A 95 -18.29 -6.87 12.23
CA PRO A 95 -18.41 -7.93 11.22
C PRO A 95 -18.61 -7.37 9.81
N ILE A 96 -19.38 -6.29 9.65
CA ILE A 96 -19.63 -5.63 8.36
C ILE A 96 -18.30 -5.11 7.80
N LEU A 97 -17.52 -4.40 8.62
CA LEU A 97 -16.23 -3.83 8.23
C LEU A 97 -15.23 -4.94 7.85
N LYS A 98 -15.22 -6.05 8.61
CA LYS A 98 -14.39 -7.22 8.29
C LYS A 98 -14.71 -7.77 6.90
N ASP A 99 -15.99 -7.91 6.55
CA ASP A 99 -16.40 -8.48 5.28
C ASP A 99 -16.07 -7.55 4.10
N VAL A 100 -16.33 -6.25 4.22
CA VAL A 100 -16.00 -5.29 3.15
C VAL A 100 -14.49 -5.13 2.98
N LEU A 101 -13.68 -5.23 4.04
CA LEU A 101 -12.22 -5.25 3.92
C LEU A 101 -11.72 -6.46 3.11
N VAL A 102 -12.37 -7.61 3.22
CA VAL A 102 -12.07 -8.78 2.38
C VAL A 102 -12.43 -8.51 0.93
N GLN A 103 -13.53 -7.81 0.66
CA GLN A 103 -13.91 -7.41 -0.69
C GLN A 103 -12.93 -6.41 -1.29
N ASP A 104 -12.54 -5.39 -0.53
CA ASP A 104 -11.55 -4.39 -0.96
C ASP A 104 -10.20 -5.03 -1.29
N ARG A 105 -9.78 -6.08 -0.54
CA ARG A 105 -8.58 -6.86 -0.88
C ARG A 105 -8.65 -7.57 -2.22
N LYS A 106 -9.85 -7.92 -2.73
CA LYS A 106 -9.96 -8.53 -4.05
C LYS A 106 -9.51 -7.57 -5.17
N ALA A 107 -9.60 -6.26 -4.96
CA ALA A 107 -9.06 -5.28 -5.89
C ALA A 107 -7.53 -5.41 -6.05
N LEU A 108 -6.81 -5.97 -5.06
CA LEU A 108 -5.38 -6.24 -5.15
C LEU A 108 -5.03 -7.30 -6.21
N ASN A 109 -5.97 -8.18 -6.58
CA ASN A 109 -5.74 -9.18 -7.63
C ASN A 109 -5.47 -8.54 -9.00
N GLU A 110 -5.87 -7.28 -9.21
CA GLU A 110 -5.57 -6.52 -10.43
C GLU A 110 -4.11 -6.02 -10.46
N TYR A 111 -3.40 -6.07 -9.32
CA TYR A 111 -2.01 -5.62 -9.17
C TYR A 111 -1.06 -6.82 -9.16
N ASN A 112 -0.89 -7.44 -10.34
CA ASN A 112 0.08 -8.51 -10.50
C ASN A 112 1.50 -7.94 -10.69
N ALA A 113 2.26 -7.84 -9.59
CA ALA A 113 3.66 -7.40 -9.64
C ALA A 113 4.55 -8.34 -10.49
N THR A 114 4.17 -9.62 -10.63
CA THR A 114 4.88 -10.59 -11.46
C THR A 114 4.91 -10.17 -12.93
N GLU A 115 3.78 -9.69 -13.47
CA GLU A 115 3.70 -9.22 -14.86
C GLU A 115 4.64 -8.03 -15.12
N ILE A 116 4.80 -7.15 -14.12
CA ILE A 116 5.72 -6.02 -14.21
C ILE A 116 7.16 -6.53 -14.31
N VAL A 117 7.53 -7.46 -13.44
CA VAL A 117 8.87 -8.05 -13.42
C VAL A 117 9.16 -8.83 -14.71
N GLU A 118 8.23 -9.66 -15.16
CA GLU A 118 8.35 -10.41 -16.41
C GLU A 118 8.51 -9.46 -17.61
N LYS A 119 7.77 -8.35 -17.63
CA LYS A 119 7.88 -7.35 -18.69
C LYS A 119 9.26 -6.74 -18.80
N TYR A 120 9.77 -6.20 -17.70
CA TYR A 120 11.08 -5.54 -17.73
C TYR A 120 12.22 -6.54 -17.91
N ARG A 121 12.08 -7.77 -17.41
CA ARG A 121 13.02 -8.86 -17.72
C ARG A 121 13.06 -9.16 -19.22
N TYR A 122 11.90 -9.24 -19.88
CA TYR A 122 11.82 -9.48 -21.32
C TYR A 122 12.47 -8.34 -22.11
N MET A 123 12.12 -7.08 -21.80
CA MET A 123 12.66 -5.91 -22.48
C MET A 123 14.19 -5.85 -22.36
N MET A 124 14.72 -5.98 -21.14
CA MET A 124 16.15 -5.96 -20.90
C MET A 124 16.90 -7.06 -21.66
N LEU A 125 16.40 -8.31 -21.61
CA LEU A 125 17.04 -9.41 -22.34
C LEU A 125 16.95 -9.25 -23.86
N SER A 126 15.86 -8.65 -24.35
CA SER A 126 15.67 -8.38 -25.78
C SER A 126 16.65 -7.31 -26.28
N GLU A 127 16.81 -6.21 -25.55
CA GLU A 127 17.79 -5.16 -25.88
C GLU A 127 19.22 -5.71 -25.89
N ILE A 128 19.58 -6.52 -24.89
CA ILE A 128 20.89 -7.20 -24.86
C ILE A 128 21.06 -8.14 -26.06
N ALA A 129 20.02 -8.90 -26.42
CA ALA A 129 20.05 -9.79 -27.57
C ALA A 129 20.17 -9.05 -28.91
N GLU A 130 19.56 -7.88 -29.05
CA GLU A 130 19.72 -7.04 -30.24
C GLU A 130 21.15 -6.52 -30.37
N MET A 131 21.76 -6.06 -29.27
CA MET A 131 23.18 -5.68 -29.26
C MET A 131 24.08 -6.86 -29.64
N GLY A 132 23.85 -8.04 -29.05
CA GLY A 132 24.58 -9.26 -29.38
C GLY A 132 24.46 -9.65 -30.86
N LYS A 133 23.23 -9.57 -31.43
CA LYS A 133 22.99 -9.81 -32.86
C LYS A 133 23.72 -8.79 -33.74
N ALA A 134 23.68 -7.51 -33.40
CA ALA A 134 24.33 -6.47 -34.17
C ALA A 134 25.85 -6.67 -34.22
N VAL A 135 26.48 -6.92 -33.06
CA VAL A 135 27.92 -7.20 -33.01
C VAL A 135 28.27 -8.47 -33.76
N ASN A 136 27.45 -9.52 -33.61
CA ASN A 136 27.67 -10.77 -34.32
C ASN A 136 27.62 -10.61 -35.84
N SER A 137 26.62 -9.88 -36.35
CA SER A 137 26.47 -9.59 -37.78
C SER A 137 27.66 -8.78 -38.31
N GLN A 138 28.12 -7.78 -37.57
CA GLN A 138 29.28 -6.96 -37.96
C GLN A 138 30.59 -7.78 -37.95
N PHE A 139 30.77 -8.67 -36.98
CA PHE A 139 31.92 -9.58 -36.95
C PHE A 139 31.92 -10.48 -38.19
N HIS A 140 30.79 -11.11 -38.50
CA HIS A 140 30.65 -12.00 -39.66
C HIS A 140 30.80 -11.27 -41.00
N SER A 141 30.45 -9.98 -41.09
CA SER A 141 30.61 -9.23 -42.34
C SER A 141 32.06 -8.95 -42.70
N ILE A 142 32.94 -8.78 -41.71
CA ILE A 142 34.37 -8.50 -41.94
C ILE A 142 35.25 -9.76 -41.83
N ALA A 143 34.73 -10.83 -41.22
CA ALA A 143 35.50 -12.05 -40.97
C ALA A 143 36.11 -12.66 -42.24
N PRO A 144 35.43 -12.74 -43.39
CA PRO A 144 36.03 -13.28 -44.61
C PRO A 144 37.28 -12.49 -45.05
N ASP A 145 37.20 -11.17 -45.09
CA ASP A 145 38.30 -10.29 -45.51
C ASP A 145 39.47 -10.35 -44.52
N VAL A 146 39.18 -10.37 -43.22
CA VAL A 146 40.20 -10.51 -42.17
C VAL A 146 40.89 -11.88 -42.27
N MET A 147 40.13 -12.95 -42.50
CA MET A 147 40.68 -14.30 -42.64
C MET A 147 41.50 -14.44 -43.92
N GLU A 148 41.11 -13.81 -45.03
CA GLU A 148 41.93 -13.78 -46.26
C GLU A 148 43.33 -13.21 -45.98
N ILE A 149 43.42 -12.11 -45.24
CA ILE A 149 44.70 -11.49 -44.84
C ILE A 149 45.46 -12.41 -43.88
N PHE A 150 44.78 -12.97 -42.88
CA PHE A 150 45.40 -13.82 -41.86
C PHE A 150 45.87 -15.16 -42.45
N ASP A 151 45.22 -15.61 -43.54
CA ASP A 151 45.53 -16.85 -44.23
C ASP A 151 46.79 -16.77 -45.11
N ASP A 152 47.28 -15.56 -45.41
CA ASP A 152 48.53 -15.38 -46.17
C ASP A 152 49.73 -16.01 -45.45
N LYS A 153 50.51 -16.78 -46.21
CA LYS A 153 51.65 -17.54 -45.67
C LYS A 153 52.73 -16.63 -45.07
N THR A 154 53.02 -15.50 -45.72
CA THR A 154 54.04 -14.54 -45.26
C THR A 154 53.56 -13.84 -43.98
N VAL A 155 52.27 -13.51 -43.90
CA VAL A 155 51.65 -12.94 -42.70
C VAL A 155 51.72 -13.91 -41.52
N LYS A 156 51.39 -15.19 -41.71
CA LYS A 156 51.50 -16.23 -40.65
C LYS A 156 52.92 -16.42 -40.14
N GLU A 157 53.90 -16.47 -41.04
CA GLU A 157 55.31 -16.61 -40.67
C GLU A 157 55.82 -15.42 -39.85
N ARG A 158 55.33 -14.21 -40.15
CA ARG A 158 55.72 -13.00 -39.44
C ARG A 158 54.94 -12.75 -38.15
N TYR A 159 53.68 -13.20 -38.08
CA TYR A 159 52.76 -13.02 -36.96
C TYR A 159 52.06 -14.34 -36.58
N PRO A 160 52.78 -15.28 -35.94
CA PRO A 160 52.28 -16.65 -35.72
C PRO A 160 51.03 -16.77 -34.83
N ASN A 161 50.70 -15.76 -34.04
CA ASN A 161 49.54 -15.75 -33.13
C ASN A 161 48.38 -14.85 -33.61
N ILE A 162 48.39 -14.41 -34.86
CA ILE A 162 47.46 -13.38 -35.36
C ILE A 162 45.97 -13.79 -35.25
N TYR A 163 45.66 -15.08 -35.34
CA TYR A 163 44.29 -15.60 -35.15
C TYR A 163 43.72 -15.35 -33.75
N HIS A 164 44.56 -15.27 -32.72
CA HIS A 164 44.08 -14.96 -31.37
C HIS A 164 43.60 -13.51 -31.22
N ALA A 165 44.01 -12.62 -32.13
CA ALA A 165 43.61 -11.22 -32.15
C ALA A 165 42.21 -10.99 -32.77
N PHE A 166 41.64 -11.99 -33.44
CA PHE A 166 40.33 -11.89 -34.08
C PHE A 166 39.45 -13.08 -33.69
N ASN A 167 38.91 -13.03 -32.47
CA ASN A 167 38.01 -14.04 -31.91
C ASN A 167 36.66 -13.42 -31.53
N GLN A 168 35.58 -13.98 -32.08
CA GLN A 168 34.20 -13.55 -31.84
C GLN A 168 33.84 -13.39 -30.35
N GLU A 169 34.36 -14.25 -29.48
CA GLU A 169 34.08 -14.21 -28.03
C GLU A 169 34.58 -12.91 -27.37
N GLN A 170 35.62 -12.27 -27.92
CA GLN A 170 36.19 -11.03 -27.39
C GLN A 170 35.31 -9.81 -27.67
N TYR A 171 34.38 -9.91 -28.62
CA TYR A 171 33.53 -8.80 -29.05
C TYR A 171 32.13 -8.87 -28.45
N LYS A 172 31.78 -9.92 -27.70
CA LYS A 172 30.44 -10.04 -27.10
C LYS A 172 30.21 -8.94 -26.06
N PRO A 173 28.99 -8.35 -26.00
CA PRO A 173 28.62 -7.47 -24.90
C PRO A 173 28.87 -8.16 -23.55
N SER A 174 29.56 -7.46 -22.64
CA SER A 174 29.83 -7.97 -21.29
C SER A 174 28.89 -7.31 -20.28
N LEU A 175 28.37 -8.10 -19.35
CA LEU A 175 27.63 -7.61 -18.20
C LEU A 175 28.29 -8.13 -16.93
N GLN A 176 28.58 -7.22 -16.00
CA GLN A 176 29.08 -7.57 -14.67
C GLN A 176 28.07 -7.12 -13.63
N TRP A 177 27.60 -8.07 -12.82
CA TRP A 177 26.74 -7.80 -11.67
C TRP A 177 27.41 -8.36 -10.41
N ALA A 178 27.34 -7.60 -9.33
CA ALA A 178 27.95 -7.95 -8.05
C ALA A 178 26.96 -8.58 -7.04
N ASN A 179 25.64 -8.53 -7.32
CA ASN A 179 24.58 -8.86 -6.37
C ASN A 179 23.58 -9.89 -6.93
N ASP A 180 22.74 -10.44 -6.04
CA ASP A 180 21.62 -11.33 -6.41
C ASP A 180 20.65 -10.63 -7.38
N THR A 181 20.39 -11.26 -8.52
CA THR A 181 19.64 -10.68 -9.63
C THR A 181 18.38 -11.48 -9.95
N VAL A 182 17.32 -10.79 -10.36
CA VAL A 182 16.03 -11.39 -10.81
C VAL A 182 16.20 -12.19 -12.10
N VAL A 183 17.33 -12.04 -12.77
CA VAL A 183 17.70 -12.70 -14.02
C VAL A 183 18.95 -13.53 -13.77
N THR A 184 18.97 -14.77 -14.26
CA THR A 184 20.11 -15.66 -14.00
C THR A 184 21.29 -15.31 -14.91
N LYS A 185 22.50 -15.66 -14.48
CA LYS A 185 23.73 -15.50 -15.29
C LYS A 185 23.62 -16.20 -16.65
N ASN A 186 22.92 -17.34 -16.71
CA ASN A 186 22.71 -18.09 -17.95
C ASN A 186 21.78 -17.34 -18.92
N ASP A 187 20.75 -16.66 -18.42
CA ASP A 187 19.85 -15.90 -19.27
C ASP A 187 20.58 -14.75 -19.98
N ILE A 188 21.46 -14.07 -19.24
CA ILE A 188 22.32 -13.01 -19.76
C ILE A 188 23.34 -13.56 -20.77
N PHE A 189 23.95 -14.70 -20.47
CA PHE A 189 24.90 -15.34 -21.39
C PHE A 189 24.25 -15.66 -22.75
N LEU A 190 23.03 -16.20 -22.74
CA LEU A 190 22.27 -16.45 -23.97
C LEU A 190 21.94 -15.14 -24.70
N ALA A 191 21.51 -14.10 -23.97
CA ALA A 191 21.20 -12.80 -24.54
C ALA A 191 22.43 -12.14 -25.18
N ASN A 192 23.60 -12.18 -24.54
CA ASN A 192 24.85 -11.68 -25.13
C ASN A 192 25.22 -12.40 -26.44
N GLY A 193 24.80 -13.66 -26.59
CA GLY A 193 24.90 -14.43 -27.84
C GLY A 193 23.77 -14.19 -28.84
N GLY A 194 22.89 -13.21 -28.60
CA GLY A 194 21.77 -12.86 -29.46
C GLY A 194 20.54 -13.78 -29.34
N ARG A 195 20.44 -14.57 -28.26
CA ARG A 195 19.36 -15.55 -28.04
C ARG A 195 18.58 -15.26 -26.76
N LEU A 196 17.29 -15.53 -26.76
CA LEU A 196 16.47 -15.41 -25.55
C LEU A 196 16.40 -16.75 -24.79
N PRO A 197 16.26 -16.75 -23.45
CA PRO A 197 16.12 -17.98 -22.66
C PRO A 197 14.85 -18.76 -22.97
N GLN A 198 14.92 -20.08 -22.83
CA GLN A 198 13.77 -20.96 -23.04
C GLN A 198 12.73 -20.74 -21.93
N GLY A 199 11.50 -20.41 -22.31
CA GLY A 199 10.41 -20.10 -21.38
C GLY A 199 10.25 -18.62 -21.01
N LEU A 200 11.09 -17.72 -21.54
CA LEU A 200 10.84 -16.28 -21.45
C LEU A 200 9.59 -15.93 -22.26
N LYS A 201 8.52 -15.53 -21.58
CA LYS A 201 7.25 -15.14 -22.23
C LYS A 201 7.29 -13.68 -22.64
N GLN A 202 7.00 -13.41 -23.90
CA GLN A 202 6.77 -12.04 -24.37
C GLN A 202 5.50 -11.48 -23.69
N PRO A 203 5.58 -10.33 -23.01
CA PRO A 203 4.43 -9.65 -22.45
C PRO A 203 3.47 -9.24 -23.55
N LYS A 204 2.16 -9.32 -23.30
CA LYS A 204 1.11 -9.00 -24.29
C LYS A 204 1.16 -7.56 -24.82
N ASP A 205 1.77 -6.66 -24.06
CA ASP A 205 1.84 -5.22 -24.31
C ASP A 205 3.21 -4.74 -24.83
N VAL A 206 4.15 -5.66 -25.08
CA VAL A 206 5.45 -5.37 -25.71
C VAL A 206 5.47 -6.00 -27.10
N LYS A 207 5.58 -5.17 -28.14
CA LYS A 207 5.71 -5.63 -29.53
C LYS A 207 7.14 -5.98 -29.87
#